data_AF-A0A822GS51-F1
#
_entry.id   AF-A0A822GS51-F1
#
_cell.length_a   1.000
_cell.length_b   1.000
_cell.length_c   1.000
_cell.angle_alpha   90.00
_cell.angle_beta   90.00
_cell.angle_gamma   90.00
#
_symmetry.space_group_name_H-M   'P 1'
#
loop_
_entity.id
_entity.type
_entity.pdbx_description
1 polymer ?
#
loop_
_entity_poly.entity_id
_entity_poly.type
_entity_poly.pdbx_seq_one_letter_code
_entity_poly.pdbx_strand_id
1 'polypeptide(L)' 'MTSKPSRTIFTTSKSDELDGLERVMQFDPKRRPNASETFQLKYFINPPASCPSDHLPKPKENQPTENNKRKLGNDEK' A
#
# COMPACT_ATOMS: atom_id res chain seq x y z
N MET A 1 18.29 -10.98 -21.45
CA MET A 1 17.54 -9.99 -20.65
C MET A 1 17.53 -10.48 -19.21
N THR A 2 18.28 -9.85 -18.30
CA THR A 2 18.30 -10.19 -16.88
C THR A 2 17.03 -9.64 -16.23
N SER A 3 16.21 -10.51 -15.63
CA SER A 3 15.01 -10.09 -14.91
C SER A 3 15.41 -9.29 -13.67
N LYS A 4 14.75 -8.16 -13.42
CA LYS A 4 14.92 -7.36 -12.21
C LYS A 4 14.69 -8.22 -10.95
N PRO A 5 15.49 -8.09 -9.87
CA PRO A 5 15.31 -8.86 -8.63
C PRO A 5 13.92 -8.73 -8.02
N SER A 6 13.26 -7.57 -8.17
CA SER A 6 11.88 -7.34 -7.74
C SER A 6 10.91 -8.39 -8.31
N ARG A 7 11.16 -8.89 -9.53
CA ARG A 7 10.31 -9.86 -10.21
C ARG A 7 10.40 -11.27 -9.65
N THR A 8 11.49 -11.62 -8.95
CA THR A 8 11.59 -12.92 -8.27
C THR A 8 10.86 -12.92 -6.93
N ILE A 9 10.67 -11.75 -6.32
CA ILE A 9 9.98 -11.58 -5.04
C ILE A 9 8.48 -11.35 -5.26
N PHE A 10 8.12 -10.45 -6.17
CA PHE A 10 6.73 -10.06 -6.47
C PHE A 10 6.24 -10.75 -7.75
N THR A 11 5.97 -12.05 -7.63
CA THR A 11 5.68 -12.92 -8.79
C THR A 11 4.34 -12.64 -9.45
N THR A 12 3.36 -12.08 -8.71
CA THR A 12 2.03 -11.73 -9.22
C THR A 12 1.95 -10.33 -9.80
N SER A 13 3.00 -9.53 -9.62
CA SER A 13 2.97 -8.11 -9.99
C SER A 13 3.23 -7.88 -11.46
N LYS A 14 2.52 -6.89 -12.00
CA LYS A 14 2.71 -6.41 -13.38
C LYS A 14 3.95 -5.53 -13.49
N SER A 15 4.39 -5.28 -14.72
CA SER A 15 5.61 -4.51 -14.97
C SER A 15 5.52 -3.08 -14.44
N ASP A 16 4.38 -2.42 -14.60
CA ASP A 16 4.13 -1.05 -14.15
C ASP A 16 4.05 -0.92 -12.63
N GLU A 17 3.51 -1.93 -11.95
CA GLU A 17 3.56 -2.05 -10.48
C GLU A 17 5.00 -2.09 -9.98
N LEU A 18 5.84 -2.94 -10.58
CA LEU A 18 7.25 -3.08 -10.21
C LEU A 18 8.05 -1.82 -10.53
N ASP A 19 7.82 -1.21 -11.69
CA ASP A 19 8.47 0.04 -12.07
C ASP A 19 8.09 1.19 -11.11
N GLY A 20 6.82 1.24 -10.68
CA GLY A 20 6.36 2.20 -9.67
C GLY A 20 6.99 1.97 -8.30
N LEU A 21 7.04 0.72 -7.85
CA LEU A 21 7.68 0.32 -6.60
C LEU A 21 9.16 0.70 -6.57
N GLU A 22 9.91 0.41 -7.65
CA GLU A 22 11.33 0.76 -7.77
C GLU A 22 11.59 2.27 -7.78
N ARG A 23 10.65 3.05 -8.31
CA ARG A 23 10.70 4.52 -8.29
C ARG A 23 10.55 5.06 -6.86
N VAL A 24 9.60 4.53 -6.10
CA VAL A 24 9.32 4.96 -4.72
C VAL A 24 10.39 4.48 -3.74
N MET A 25 10.99 3.31 -4.00
CA MET A 25 12.04 2.72 -3.17
C MET A 25 13.45 3.22 -3.48
N GLN A 26 13.61 4.30 -4.26
CA GLN A 26 14.93 4.90 -4.49
C GLN A 26 15.58 5.28 -3.16
N PHE A 27 16.85 4.87 -2.99
CA PHE A 27 17.62 5.11 -1.78
C PHE A 27 17.98 6.59 -1.62
N ASP A 28 18.37 7.24 -2.73
CA ASP A 28 18.59 8.68 -2.76
C ASP A 28 17.25 9.42 -2.65
N PRO A 29 17.01 10.16 -1.55
CA PRO A 29 15.75 10.87 -1.34
C PRO A 29 15.51 11.97 -2.39
N LYS A 30 16.55 12.51 -3.03
CA LYS A 30 16.40 13.52 -4.09
C LYS A 30 15.87 12.93 -5.39
N ARG A 31 16.00 11.61 -5.58
CA ARG A 31 15.53 10.88 -6.76
C ARG A 31 14.19 10.20 -6.53
N ARG A 32 13.74 10.14 -5.27
CA ARG A 32 12.44 9.58 -4.90
C ARG A 32 11.33 10.56 -5.29
N PRO A 33 10.27 10.10 -5.97
CA PRO A 33 9.15 10.96 -6.30
C PRO A 33 8.42 11.41 -5.02
N ASN A 34 7.90 12.62 -5.05
CA ASN A 34 6.94 13.08 -4.06
C ASN A 34 5.53 12.49 -4.33
N ALA A 35 4.56 12.78 -3.48
CA ALA A 35 3.20 12.24 -3.62
C ALA A 35 2.56 12.60 -4.97
N SER A 36 2.65 13.87 -5.37
CA SER A 36 2.07 14.37 -6.63
C SER A 36 2.69 13.69 -7.86
N GLU A 37 4.00 13.46 -7.85
CA GLU A 37 4.70 12.72 -8.91
C GLU A 37 4.34 11.23 -8.90
N THR A 38 4.11 10.65 -7.71
CA THR A 38 3.76 9.24 -7.55
C THR A 38 2.40 8.92 -8.16
N PHE A 39 1.40 9.79 -7.98
CA PHE A 39 0.07 9.60 -8.59
C PHE A 39 0.07 9.68 -10.13
N GLN A 40 1.15 10.19 -10.74
CA GLN A 40 1.31 10.23 -12.20
C GLN A 40 1.98 8.98 -12.77
N LEU A 41 2.36 8.01 -11.93
CA LEU A 41 2.96 6.76 -12.38
C LEU A 41 1.92 5.90 -13.13
N LYS A 42 2.40 5.15 -14.14
CA LYS A 42 1.57 4.26 -14.96
C LYS A 42 0.71 3.30 -14.13
N TYR A 43 1.21 2.85 -12.98
CA TYR A 43 0.46 2.03 -12.04
C TYR A 43 -0.91 2.60 -11.65
N PHE A 44 -1.02 3.92 -11.45
CA PHE A 44 -2.28 4.56 -11.04
C PHE A 44 -3.18 4.95 -12.22
N ILE A 45 -2.64 4.97 -13.44
CA ILE A 45 -3.34 5.43 -14.65
C ILE A 45 -3.82 4.25 -15.48
N ASN A 46 -3.01 3.20 -15.58
CA ASN A 46 -3.31 2.03 -16.38
C ASN A 46 -4.36 1.14 -15.70
N PRO A 47 -5.16 0.40 -16.48
CA PRO A 47 -6.00 -0.65 -15.93
C PRO A 47 -5.19 -1.77 -15.23
N PRO A 48 -5.72 -2.37 -14.16
CA PRO A 48 -7.06 -2.15 -13.59
C PRO A 48 -7.13 -0.86 -12.76
N ALA A 49 -8.28 -0.19 -12.83
CA ALA A 49 -8.58 0.91 -11.92
C ALA A 49 -8.63 0.38 -10.47
N SER A 50 -8.39 1.27 -9.51
CA SER A 50 -8.51 0.95 -8.09
C SER A 50 -9.91 0.44 -7.75
N CYS A 51 -9.98 -0.53 -6.84
CA CYS A 51 -11.24 -1.05 -6.34
C CYS A 51 -12.02 0.07 -5.62
N PRO A 52 -13.29 0.34 -5.96
CA PRO A 52 -14.10 1.30 -5.22
C PRO A 52 -14.22 0.90 -3.75
N SER A 53 -14.31 1.89 -2.86
CA SER A 53 -14.28 1.66 -1.41
C SER A 53 -15.35 0.68 -0.92
N ASP A 54 -16.53 0.69 -1.52
CA ASP A 54 -17.65 -0.20 -1.14
C ASP A 54 -17.42 -1.67 -1.49
N HIS A 55 -16.48 -1.95 -2.40
CA HIS A 55 -16.12 -3.30 -2.83
C HIS A 55 -14.89 -3.86 -2.10
N LEU A 56 -14.28 -3.07 -1.20
CA LEU A 56 -13.14 -3.55 -0.41
C LEU A 56 -13.62 -4.59 0.63
N PRO A 57 -12.82 -5.64 0.87
CA PRO A 57 -13.15 -6.63 1.89
C PRO A 57 -13.19 -5.96 3.27
N LYS A 58 -14.32 -6.12 3.96
CA LYS A 58 -14.46 -5.68 5.34
C LYS A 58 -13.86 -6.72 6.28
N PRO A 59 -13.09 -6.32 7.31
CA PRO A 59 -12.73 -7.22 8.39
C PRO A 59 -14.01 -7.85 8.95
N LYS A 60 -13.97 -9.15 9.25
CA LYS A 60 -15.03 -9.75 10.06
C LYS A 60 -15.04 -9.00 11.39
N GLU A 61 -16.18 -8.51 11.83
CA GLU A 61 -16.31 -8.02 13.20
C GLU A 61 -15.79 -9.12 14.12
N ASN A 62 -14.68 -8.84 14.78
CA ASN A 62 -14.28 -9.64 15.91
C ASN A 62 -15.44 -9.51 16.89
N GLN A 63 -16.18 -10.60 17.09
CA GLN A 63 -17.01 -10.71 18.29
C GLN A 63 -16.16 -10.23 19.46
N PRO A 64 -16.70 -9.38 20.36
CA PRO A 64 -15.93 -8.84 21.45
C PRO A 64 -15.29 -10.01 22.19
N THR A 65 -13.97 -10.12 22.08
CA THR A 65 -13.22 -10.95 23.01
C THR A 65 -13.36 -10.20 24.33
N GLU A 66 -14.14 -10.79 25.24
CA GLU A 66 -14.51 -10.39 26.60
C GLU A 66 -13.30 -10.08 27.54
N ASN A 67 -12.17 -9.60 27.02
CA ASN A 67 -10.94 -9.47 27.79
C ASN A 67 -10.18 -8.15 27.62
N ASN A 68 -10.78 -7.11 27.04
CA ASN A 68 -10.20 -5.76 27.06
C ASN A 68 -10.93 -4.81 28.03
N LYS A 69 -11.13 -5.26 29.27
CA LYS A 69 -11.20 -4.35 30.44
C LYS A 69 -9.78 -3.92 30.82
N ARG A 70 -9.11 -3.16 29.95
CA ARG A 70 -7.93 -2.37 30.34
C ARG A 70 -8.28 -0.90 30.20
N LYS A 71 -8.94 -0.42 31.26
CA LYS A 71 -8.83 0.91 31.86
C LYS A 71 -8.64 2.07 30.86
N LEU A 72 -9.76 2.61 30.36
CA LEU A 72 -9.85 4.06 30.21
C LEU A 72 -9.97 4.64 31.63
N GLY A 73 -8.82 4.90 32.24
CA GLY A 73 -8.71 5.74 33.43
C GLY A 73 -8.21 7.10 32.98
N ASN A 74 -9.04 8.10 33.26
CA ASN A 74 -8.74 9.51 33.56
C ASN A 74 -7.95 10.33 32.53
N ASP A 75 -8.57 11.39 32.02
CA ASP A 75 -8.33 12.77 32.48
C ASP A 75 -9.02 13.72 31.49
N GLU A 76 -10.01 14.51 31.95
CA GLU A 76 -10.17 15.93 31.58
C GLU A 76 -11.43 16.54 32.26
N LYS A 77 -11.12 17.26 33.34
CA LYS A 77 -11.72 18.50 33.91
C LYS A 77 -13.18 18.56 34.35
#